data_AF-A0A1T4VSQ6-F1
#
_entry.id   AF-A0A1T4VSQ6-F1
#
_cell.length_a   1.000
_cell.length_b   1.000
_cell.length_c   1.000
_cell.angle_alpha   90.00
_cell.angle_beta   90.00
_cell.angle_gamma   90.00
#
_symmetry.space_group_name_H-M   'P 1'
#
loop_
_entity.id
_entity.type
_entity.pdbx_description
1 polymer ?
#
loop_
_entity_poly.entity_id
_entity_poly.type
_entity_poly.pdbx_seq_one_letter_code
_entity_poly.pdbx_strand_id
1 'polypeptide(L)'
;MYSKIIEPKVEHMFQKLQKTTQRIIENNPSTEDAISQIYQRINSETSSRSKTMLSDMLFDLQKKTMQSPFFSDDISRQNALYALDIQQEILDKYQFKTQSIQYQEASRFLQSMKTGGGVCAIGAALIIPASSLAPIPAGMLFAAAIGSAILDYFVIEPNKNKKRFSRVLDQYFAEAQQQYLAWFDEVEKYFHKRVEEIKQTL
;
A
#
# COMPACT_ATOMS: atom_id res chain seq x y z
N MET A 1 -2.36 8.82 15.05
CA MET A 1 -2.16 8.51 13.64
C MET A 1 -3.50 8.14 13.03
N TYR A 2 -3.73 8.62 11.81
CA TYR A 2 -4.92 8.43 11.01
C TYR A 2 -5.12 6.96 10.59
N SER A 3 -4.06 6.16 10.58
CA SER A 3 -4.13 4.70 10.43
C SER A 3 -5.20 4.06 11.32
N LYS A 4 -5.29 4.47 12.60
CA LYS A 4 -6.30 3.98 13.56
C LYS A 4 -7.74 4.29 13.17
N ILE A 5 -7.96 5.35 12.38
CA ILE A 5 -9.29 5.74 11.90
C ILE A 5 -9.65 4.92 10.65
N ILE A 6 -8.67 4.61 9.80
CA ILE A 6 -8.92 3.83 8.58
C ILE A 6 -8.83 2.32 8.80
N GLU A 7 -8.28 1.88 9.94
CA GLU A 7 -8.02 0.48 10.25
C GLU A 7 -9.23 -0.42 9.97
N PRO A 8 -10.47 -0.07 10.37
CA PRO A 8 -11.65 -0.86 10.01
C PRO A 8 -11.92 -0.94 8.50
N LYS A 9 -11.65 0.15 7.76
CA LYS A 9 -11.79 0.18 6.28
C LYS A 9 -10.75 -0.73 5.63
N VAL A 10 -9.52 -0.72 6.14
CA VAL A 10 -8.41 -1.57 5.68
C VAL A 10 -8.71 -3.04 5.97
N GLU A 11 -9.04 -3.38 7.22
CA GLU A 11 -9.43 -4.74 7.62
C GLU A 11 -10.55 -5.29 6.74
N HIS A 12 -11.61 -4.50 6.52
CA HIS A 12 -12.72 -4.91 5.67
C HIS A 12 -12.27 -5.16 4.21
N MET A 13 -11.39 -4.33 3.67
CA MET A 13 -10.82 -4.54 2.32
C MET A 13 -10.04 -5.85 2.27
N PHE A 14 -9.15 -6.10 3.22
CA PHE A 14 -8.32 -7.30 3.25
C PHE A 14 -9.13 -8.58 3.46
N GLN A 15 -10.12 -8.57 4.36
CA GLN A 15 -11.04 -9.70 4.53
C GLN A 15 -11.82 -10.02 3.24
N LYS A 16 -12.27 -8.99 2.52
CA LYS A 16 -12.96 -9.16 1.22
C LYS A 16 -12.03 -9.76 0.17
N LEU A 17 -10.79 -9.28 0.10
CA LEU A 17 -9.77 -9.80 -0.81
C LEU A 17 -9.45 -11.26 -0.51
N GLN A 18 -9.22 -11.60 0.76
CA GLN A 18 -8.93 -12.96 1.21
C GLN A 18 -10.04 -13.94 0.81
N LYS A 19 -11.31 -13.61 1.13
CA LYS A 19 -12.48 -14.42 0.74
C LYS A 19 -12.59 -14.59 -0.78
N THR A 20 -12.28 -13.53 -1.53
CA THR A 20 -12.34 -13.57 -3.00
C THR A 20 -11.25 -14.45 -3.57
N THR A 21 -10.03 -14.35 -3.05
CA THR A 21 -8.88 -15.19 -3.42
C THR A 21 -9.14 -16.66 -3.13
N GLN A 22 -9.68 -17.00 -1.96
CA GLN A 22 -10.04 -18.37 -1.61
C GLN A 22 -11.04 -18.96 -2.64
N ARG A 23 -12.08 -18.19 -2.98
CA ARG A 23 -13.06 -18.59 -4.00
C ARG A 23 -12.41 -18.81 -5.38
N ILE A 24 -11.45 -17.97 -5.76
CA ILE A 24 -10.71 -18.12 -7.03
C ILE A 24 -9.91 -19.42 -7.04
N ILE A 25 -9.23 -19.77 -5.93
CA ILE A 25 -8.43 -21.01 -5.82
C ILE A 25 -9.32 -22.25 -5.90
N GLU A 26 -10.48 -22.22 -5.23
CA GLU A 26 -11.45 -23.32 -5.22
C GLU A 26 -12.01 -23.59 -6.62
N ASN A 27 -12.44 -22.53 -7.31
CA ASN A 27 -13.19 -22.63 -8.56
C ASN A 27 -12.32 -22.80 -9.81
N ASN A 28 -11.03 -22.47 -9.76
CA ASN A 28 -10.16 -22.57 -10.94
C ASN A 28 -9.47 -23.94 -11.02
N PRO A 29 -9.54 -24.65 -12.16
CA PRO A 29 -8.88 -25.94 -12.33
C PRO A 29 -7.36 -25.81 -12.43
N SER A 30 -6.86 -24.69 -12.97
CA SER A 30 -5.43 -24.38 -13.07
C SER A 30 -4.99 -23.42 -11.97
N THR A 31 -3.81 -23.68 -11.38
CA THR A 31 -3.18 -22.76 -10.41
C THR A 31 -2.69 -21.47 -11.09
N GLU A 32 -2.27 -21.54 -12.35
CA GLU A 32 -1.78 -20.38 -13.11
C GLU A 32 -2.94 -19.41 -13.42
N ASP A 33 -4.11 -19.95 -13.81
CA ASP A 33 -5.32 -19.15 -14.02
C ASP A 33 -5.82 -18.53 -12.72
N ALA A 34 -5.78 -19.30 -11.62
CA ALA A 34 -6.11 -18.80 -10.29
C ALA A 34 -5.21 -17.61 -9.89
N ILE A 35 -3.89 -17.75 -10.10
CA ILE A 35 -2.92 -16.70 -9.80
C ILE A 35 -3.21 -15.43 -10.61
N SER A 36 -3.42 -15.56 -11.92
CA SER A 36 -3.71 -14.40 -12.78
C SER A 36 -4.97 -13.65 -12.33
N GLN A 37 -6.05 -14.38 -12.01
CA GLN A 37 -7.29 -13.78 -11.50
C GLN A 37 -7.12 -13.13 -10.11
N ILE A 38 -6.35 -13.76 -9.21
CA ILE A 38 -6.02 -13.19 -7.90
C ILE A 38 -5.32 -11.84 -8.07
N TYR A 39 -4.31 -11.76 -8.94
CA TYR A 39 -3.59 -10.52 -9.21
C TYR A 39 -4.49 -9.43 -9.76
N GLN A 40 -5.27 -9.73 -10.80
CA GLN A 40 -6.19 -8.76 -11.39
C GLN A 40 -7.17 -8.22 -10.34
N ARG A 41 -7.68 -9.12 -9.49
CA ARG A 41 -8.64 -8.73 -8.45
C ARG A 41 -8.02 -7.85 -7.39
N ILE A 42 -6.82 -8.19 -6.91
CA ILE A 42 -6.13 -7.41 -5.89
C ILE A 42 -5.71 -6.05 -6.46
N ASN A 43 -5.15 -6.00 -7.66
CA ASN A 43 -4.77 -4.73 -8.28
C ASN A 43 -5.97 -3.79 -8.43
N SER A 44 -7.11 -4.31 -8.91
CA SER A 44 -8.32 -3.50 -9.10
C SER A 44 -8.88 -2.97 -7.77
N GLU A 45 -9.05 -3.84 -6.77
CA GLU A 45 -9.63 -3.44 -5.48
C GLU A 45 -8.68 -2.51 -4.71
N THR A 46 -7.38 -2.78 -4.73
CA THR A 46 -6.41 -1.99 -3.98
C THR A 46 -6.16 -0.65 -4.65
N SER A 47 -6.02 -0.58 -5.99
CA SER A 47 -5.84 0.71 -6.67
C SER A 47 -7.01 1.66 -6.44
N SER A 48 -8.24 1.16 -6.57
CA SER A 48 -9.46 1.95 -6.34
C SER A 48 -9.61 2.37 -4.87
N ARG A 49 -9.53 1.42 -3.93
CA ARG A 49 -9.78 1.71 -2.51
C ARG A 49 -8.66 2.50 -1.85
N SER A 50 -7.40 2.22 -2.21
CA SER A 50 -6.26 2.95 -1.63
C SER A 50 -6.29 4.42 -2.02
N LYS A 51 -6.68 4.73 -3.26
CA LYS A 51 -6.85 6.12 -3.70
C LYS A 51 -7.89 6.84 -2.87
N THR A 52 -9.07 6.24 -2.70
CA THR A 52 -10.13 6.83 -1.88
C THR A 52 -9.68 7.02 -0.43
N MET A 53 -9.09 6.01 0.19
CA MET A 53 -8.63 6.11 1.59
C MET A 53 -7.52 7.17 1.77
N LEU A 54 -6.59 7.28 0.81
CA LEU A 54 -5.55 8.31 0.85
C LEU A 54 -6.14 9.70 0.66
N SER A 55 -7.02 9.90 -0.32
CA SER A 55 -7.69 11.18 -0.52
C SER A 55 -8.50 11.61 0.70
N ASP A 56 -9.26 10.70 1.31
CA ASP A 56 -10.00 10.95 2.57
C ASP A 56 -9.03 11.39 3.68
N MET A 57 -7.91 10.68 3.85
CA MET A 57 -6.90 11.01 4.84
C MET A 57 -6.32 12.41 4.65
N LEU A 58 -5.88 12.71 3.44
CA LEU A 58 -5.23 13.98 3.13
C LEU A 58 -6.20 15.15 3.30
N PHE A 59 -7.46 14.95 2.93
CA PHE A 59 -8.52 15.91 3.18
C PHE A 59 -8.69 16.22 4.67
N ASP A 60 -8.80 15.18 5.50
CA ASP A 60 -8.96 15.34 6.95
C ASP A 60 -7.74 15.95 7.63
N LEU A 61 -6.53 15.56 7.19
CA LEU A 61 -5.28 16.12 7.69
C LEU A 61 -5.16 17.61 7.35
N GLN A 62 -5.46 18.00 6.10
CA GLN A 62 -5.44 19.41 5.70
C GLN A 62 -6.47 20.23 6.46
N LYS A 63 -7.70 19.72 6.62
CA LYS A 63 -8.74 20.37 7.42
C LYS A 63 -8.27 20.62 8.86
N LYS A 64 -7.66 19.63 9.49
CA LYS A 64 -7.11 19.77 10.85
C LYS A 64 -5.95 20.77 10.90
N THR A 65 -5.06 20.77 9.91
CA THR A 65 -3.95 21.74 9.83
C THR A 65 -4.48 23.17 9.72
N MET A 66 -5.51 23.42 8.91
CA MET A 66 -6.12 24.75 8.76
C MET A 66 -6.78 25.26 10.04
N GLN A 67 -7.27 24.35 10.87
CA GLN A 67 -7.85 24.68 12.18
C GLN A 67 -6.81 24.88 13.27
N SER A 68 -5.52 24.65 12.99
CA SER A 68 -4.46 24.87 13.96
C SER A 68 -4.19 26.38 14.17
N PRO A 69 -3.76 26.80 15.37
CA PRO A 69 -3.55 28.23 15.68
C PRO A 69 -2.67 28.99 14.68
N PHE A 70 -1.66 28.32 14.09
CA PHE A 70 -0.76 28.95 13.13
C PHE A 70 -1.48 29.43 11.84
N PHE A 71 -2.50 28.68 11.40
CA PHE A 71 -3.22 28.92 10.16
C PHE A 71 -4.61 29.54 10.41
N SER A 72 -5.30 29.23 11.51
CA SER A 72 -6.66 29.71 11.77
C SER A 72 -6.76 31.24 11.82
N ASP A 73 -5.70 31.88 12.29
CA ASP A 73 -5.70 33.30 12.63
C ASP A 73 -5.28 34.21 11.45
N ASP A 74 -4.81 33.63 10.34
CA ASP A 74 -4.33 34.38 9.18
C ASP A 74 -4.79 33.72 7.85
N ILE A 75 -5.70 34.41 7.18
CA ILE A 75 -6.25 34.02 5.87
C ILE A 75 -5.16 33.88 4.80
N SER A 76 -4.10 34.70 4.87
CA SER A 76 -2.98 34.64 3.91
C SER A 76 -2.21 33.32 4.04
N ARG A 77 -2.02 32.83 5.26
CA ARG A 77 -1.38 31.53 5.54
C ARG A 77 -2.26 30.37 5.09
N GLN A 78 -3.57 30.47 5.25
CA GLN A 78 -4.51 29.46 4.72
C GLN A 78 -4.45 29.39 3.19
N ASN A 79 -4.46 30.53 2.52
CA ASN A 79 -4.35 30.60 1.06
C ASN A 79 -3.02 30.05 0.57
N ALA A 80 -1.91 30.34 1.27
CA ALA A 80 -0.60 29.79 0.93
C ALA A 80 -0.57 28.25 1.08
N LEU A 81 -1.15 27.71 2.15
CA LEU A 81 -1.25 26.26 2.35
C LEU A 81 -2.10 25.60 1.24
N TYR A 82 -3.21 26.22 0.83
CA TYR A 82 -4.02 25.74 -0.29
C TYR A 82 -3.26 25.79 -1.62
N ALA A 83 -2.53 26.87 -1.89
CA ALA A 83 -1.79 27.07 -3.13
C ALA A 83 -0.65 26.06 -3.33
N LEU A 84 -0.11 25.53 -2.23
CA LEU A 84 0.97 24.53 -2.25
C LEU A 84 0.50 23.12 -2.62
N ASP A 85 -0.82 22.88 -2.65
CA ASP A 85 -1.46 21.63 -3.10
C ASP A 85 -0.74 20.35 -2.61
N ILE A 86 -0.46 20.30 -1.30
CA ILE A 86 0.24 19.17 -0.65
C ILE A 86 -0.51 17.85 -0.92
N GLN A 87 -1.84 17.90 -1.05
CA GLN A 87 -2.62 16.72 -1.40
C GLN A 87 -2.21 16.16 -2.75
N GLN A 88 -2.18 17.01 -3.77
CA GLN A 88 -1.78 16.59 -5.12
C GLN A 88 -0.31 16.18 -5.15
N GLU A 89 0.58 16.89 -4.46
CA GLU A 89 1.99 16.50 -4.29
C GLU A 89 2.08 15.05 -3.78
N ILE A 90 1.36 14.72 -2.71
CA ILE A 90 1.35 13.37 -2.12
C ILE A 90 0.67 12.37 -3.05
N LEU A 91 -0.46 12.69 -3.69
CA LEU A 91 -1.16 11.79 -4.61
C LEU A 91 -0.31 11.43 -5.84
N ASP A 92 0.45 12.39 -6.37
CA ASP A 92 1.36 12.17 -7.50
C ASP A 92 2.60 11.39 -7.08
N LYS A 93 3.07 11.65 -5.87
CA LYS A 93 4.23 11.00 -5.27
C LYS A 93 3.94 9.54 -4.86
N TYR A 94 2.73 9.26 -4.39
CA TYR A 94 2.26 7.94 -3.96
C TYR A 94 1.27 7.34 -4.96
N GLN A 95 1.70 7.15 -6.22
CA GLN A 95 0.82 6.62 -7.27
C GLN A 95 0.26 5.24 -6.94
N PHE A 96 -0.99 5.01 -7.29
CA PHE A 96 -1.66 3.71 -7.14
C PHE A 96 -1.46 2.78 -8.33
N LYS A 97 -0.42 3.03 -9.12
CA LYS A 97 -0.09 2.20 -10.29
C LYS A 97 0.55 0.91 -9.78
N THR A 98 -0.29 -0.12 -9.65
CA THR A 98 0.19 -1.48 -9.78
C THR A 98 0.69 -1.59 -11.21
N GLN A 99 2.01 -1.71 -11.43
CA GLN A 99 2.47 -2.22 -12.71
C GLN A 99 1.74 -3.56 -12.96
N SER A 100 1.54 -3.93 -14.22
CA SER A 100 1.05 -5.26 -14.58
C SER A 100 2.11 -6.28 -14.17
N ILE A 101 2.20 -6.55 -12.88
CA ILE A 101 3.23 -7.40 -12.31
C ILE A 101 2.81 -8.81 -12.69
N GLN A 102 3.40 -9.27 -13.77
CA GLN A 102 3.41 -10.70 -14.08
C GLN A 102 4.14 -11.37 -12.91
N TYR A 103 3.61 -12.46 -12.36
CA TYR A 103 4.20 -13.10 -11.18
C TYR A 103 5.68 -13.48 -11.40
N GLN A 104 6.07 -13.72 -12.65
CA GLN A 104 7.44 -14.01 -13.08
C GLN A 104 8.39 -12.82 -12.86
N GLU A 105 7.86 -11.60 -12.79
CA GLU A 105 8.62 -10.37 -12.54
C GLU A 105 8.65 -9.98 -11.07
N ALA A 106 7.90 -10.65 -10.19
CA ALA A 106 7.93 -10.38 -8.75
C ALA A 106 9.35 -10.52 -8.17
N SER A 107 10.13 -11.49 -8.65
CA SER A 107 11.52 -11.69 -8.25
C SER A 107 12.45 -10.57 -8.71
N ARG A 108 12.29 -10.10 -9.96
CA ARG A 108 13.02 -8.95 -10.51
C ARG A 108 12.65 -7.66 -9.81
N PHE A 109 11.38 -7.51 -9.47
CA PHE A 109 10.85 -6.40 -8.68
C PHE A 109 11.44 -6.38 -7.26
N LEU A 110 11.48 -7.51 -6.57
CA LEU A 110 12.14 -7.61 -5.25
C LEU A 110 13.65 -7.33 -5.33
N GLN A 111 14.31 -7.74 -6.43
CA GLN A 111 15.73 -7.45 -6.65
C GLN A 111 16.00 -5.97 -6.98
N SER A 112 15.18 -5.32 -7.81
CA SER A 112 15.37 -3.90 -8.15
C SER A 112 15.14 -2.98 -6.95
N MET A 113 14.24 -3.36 -6.04
CA MET A 113 14.01 -2.64 -4.78
C MET A 113 15.17 -2.78 -3.79
N LYS A 114 15.83 -3.95 -3.75
CA LYS A 114 17.06 -4.17 -2.96
C LYS A 114 18.21 -3.29 -3.46
N THR A 115 18.37 -3.14 -4.77
CA THR A 115 19.51 -2.43 -5.37
C THR A 115 19.31 -0.91 -5.46
N GLY A 116 18.05 -0.44 -5.53
CA GLY A 116 17.75 0.98 -5.72
C GLY A 116 17.33 1.79 -4.47
N GLY A 117 16.88 1.15 -3.38
CA GLY A 117 16.24 1.88 -2.28
C GLY A 117 16.25 1.24 -0.89
N GLY A 118 17.01 0.16 -0.67
CA GLY A 118 17.17 -0.48 0.64
C GLY A 118 15.95 -1.25 1.15
N VAL A 119 14.91 -1.43 0.32
CA VAL A 119 13.72 -2.21 0.68
C VAL A 119 14.05 -3.70 0.50
N CYS A 120 13.91 -4.47 1.57
CA CYS A 120 14.16 -5.91 1.57
C CYS A 120 12.86 -6.67 1.86
N ALA A 121 12.60 -7.77 1.16
CA ALA A 121 11.59 -8.73 1.59
C ALA A 121 12.20 -9.76 2.55
N ILE A 122 11.58 -9.95 3.72
CA ILE A 122 11.77 -11.12 4.58
C ILE A 122 10.41 -11.81 4.69
N GLY A 123 10.25 -12.97 4.03
CA GLY A 123 8.93 -13.63 3.95
C GLY A 123 7.93 -12.81 3.13
N ALA A 124 6.74 -12.52 3.70
CA ALA A 124 5.73 -11.64 3.08
C ALA A 124 5.94 -10.15 3.36
N ALA A 125 6.88 -9.83 4.25
CA ALA A 125 7.07 -8.47 4.74
C ALA A 125 8.06 -7.69 3.89
N LEU A 126 7.63 -6.57 3.29
CA LEU A 126 8.54 -5.52 2.88
C LEU A 126 9.05 -4.80 4.12
N ILE A 127 10.37 -4.86 4.33
CA ILE A 127 11.07 -3.99 5.27
C ILE A 127 11.39 -2.72 4.52
N ILE A 128 10.68 -1.66 4.89
CA ILE A 128 10.88 -0.31 4.39
C ILE A 128 11.78 0.39 5.41
N PRO A 129 13.04 0.74 5.06
CA PRO A 129 13.86 1.49 5.99
C PRO A 129 13.23 2.85 6.25
N ALA A 130 13.14 3.27 7.52
CA ALA A 130 12.60 4.58 7.91
C ALA A 130 13.30 5.77 7.23
N SER A 131 14.51 5.55 6.68
CA SER A 131 15.29 6.52 5.91
C SER A 131 14.97 6.56 4.42
N SER A 132 14.09 5.68 3.89
CA SER A 132 13.73 5.71 2.48
C SER A 132 12.85 6.93 2.21
N LEU A 133 13.47 8.00 1.71
CA LEU A 133 12.81 9.18 1.15
C LEU A 133 11.93 8.86 -0.07
N ALA A 134 11.99 7.60 -0.55
CA ALA A 134 11.23 7.11 -1.69
C ALA A 134 9.81 6.69 -1.24
N PRO A 135 8.77 7.37 -1.74
CA PRO A 135 7.38 6.96 -1.55
C PRO A 135 7.16 5.63 -2.25
N ILE A 136 6.56 4.67 -1.55
CA ILE A 136 6.22 3.38 -2.14
C ILE A 136 4.76 3.46 -2.62
N PRO A 137 4.49 3.31 -3.92
CA PRO A 137 3.15 3.05 -4.45
C PRO A 137 2.42 1.97 -3.65
N ALA A 138 1.18 2.20 -3.22
CA ALA A 138 0.45 1.20 -2.43
C ALA A 138 0.29 -0.13 -3.19
N GLY A 139 0.19 -0.08 -4.52
CA GLY A 139 0.17 -1.26 -5.39
C GLY A 139 1.41 -2.15 -5.30
N MET A 140 2.57 -1.58 -4.95
CA MET A 140 3.81 -2.32 -4.76
C MET A 140 3.79 -3.19 -3.49
N LEU A 141 3.11 -2.76 -2.43
CA LEU A 141 2.97 -3.53 -1.19
C LEU A 141 2.27 -4.86 -1.46
N PHE A 142 1.18 -4.82 -2.23
CA PHE A 142 0.42 -6.00 -2.61
C PHE A 142 1.21 -6.93 -3.53
N ALA A 143 1.89 -6.37 -4.53
CA ALA A 143 2.63 -7.19 -5.47
C ALA A 143 3.83 -7.90 -4.84
N ALA A 144 4.51 -7.26 -3.89
CA ALA A 144 5.56 -7.90 -3.12
C ALA A 144 5.04 -9.06 -2.29
N ALA A 145 3.95 -8.85 -1.55
CA ALA A 145 3.35 -9.90 -0.72
C ALA A 145 2.88 -11.07 -1.60
N ILE A 146 2.02 -10.83 -2.58
CA ILE A 146 1.48 -11.90 -3.44
C ILE A 146 2.58 -12.60 -4.25
N GLY A 147 3.52 -11.82 -4.79
CA GLY A 147 4.66 -12.35 -5.53
C GLY A 147 5.51 -13.29 -4.68
N SER A 148 5.78 -12.90 -3.44
CA SER A 148 6.52 -13.73 -2.50
C SER A 148 5.73 -14.99 -2.10
N ALA A 149 4.42 -14.90 -1.89
CA ALA A 149 3.56 -16.06 -1.61
C ALA A 149 3.59 -17.09 -2.75
N ILE A 150 3.58 -16.60 -3.98
CA ILE A 150 3.61 -17.43 -5.19
C ILE A 150 4.98 -18.06 -5.39
N LEU A 151 6.05 -17.29 -5.21
CA LEU A 151 7.42 -17.81 -5.29
C LEU A 151 7.65 -18.90 -4.24
N ASP A 152 7.28 -18.66 -2.98
CA ASP A 152 7.43 -19.64 -1.91
C ASP A 152 6.64 -20.92 -2.21
N TYR A 153 5.41 -20.79 -2.73
CA TYR A 153 4.63 -21.95 -3.14
C TYR A 153 5.31 -22.74 -4.27
N PHE A 154 5.77 -22.10 -5.34
CA PHE A 154 6.36 -22.81 -6.48
C PHE A 154 7.78 -23.36 -6.22
N VAL A 155 8.53 -22.75 -5.30
CA VAL A 155 9.89 -23.20 -4.96
C VAL A 155 9.88 -24.34 -3.94
N ILE A 156 8.94 -24.31 -2.98
CA ILE A 156 8.97 -25.21 -1.82
C ILE A 156 8.03 -26.42 -2.02
N GLU A 157 7.07 -26.35 -2.95
CA GLU A 157 6.02 -27.37 -3.08
C GLU A 157 6.19 -28.26 -4.32
N PRO A 158 6.68 -29.51 -4.15
CA PRO A 158 6.79 -30.46 -5.27
C PRO A 158 5.42 -30.97 -5.75
N ASN A 159 4.39 -30.94 -4.90
CA ASN A 159 3.02 -31.36 -5.22
C ASN A 159 2.07 -30.18 -5.05
N LYS A 160 1.74 -29.48 -6.15
CA LYS A 160 0.87 -28.30 -6.21
C LYS A 160 -0.46 -28.50 -5.44
N ASN A 161 -0.48 -28.21 -4.14
CA ASN A 161 -1.61 -28.43 -3.24
C ASN A 161 -2.37 -27.14 -2.94
N LYS A 162 -3.61 -27.05 -3.44
CA LYS A 162 -4.51 -25.89 -3.27
C LYS A 162 -4.72 -25.47 -1.81
N LYS A 163 -4.85 -26.43 -0.87
CA LYS A 163 -5.08 -26.12 0.55
C LYS A 163 -3.87 -25.44 1.18
N ARG A 164 -2.65 -25.85 0.80
CA ARG A 164 -1.43 -25.23 1.31
C ARG A 164 -1.19 -23.87 0.64
N PHE A 165 -1.45 -23.75 -0.67
CA PHE A 165 -1.45 -22.47 -1.37
C PHE A 165 -2.37 -21.43 -0.70
N SER A 166 -3.60 -21.83 -0.36
CA SER A 166 -4.54 -20.97 0.37
C SER A 166 -3.98 -20.52 1.72
N ARG A 167 -3.38 -21.43 2.50
CA ARG A 167 -2.81 -21.09 3.81
C ARG A 167 -1.65 -20.12 3.71
N VAL A 168 -0.76 -20.31 2.73
CA VAL A 168 0.35 -19.37 2.46
C VAL A 168 -0.25 -18.01 2.12
N LEU A 169 -1.19 -17.92 1.18
CA LEU A 169 -1.81 -16.64 0.84
C LEU A 169 -2.50 -15.95 2.03
N ASP A 170 -3.18 -16.69 2.91
CA ASP A 170 -3.80 -16.11 4.11
C ASP A 170 -2.79 -15.42 5.04
N GLN A 171 -1.62 -16.04 5.26
CA GLN A 171 -0.54 -15.43 6.05
C GLN A 171 -0.03 -14.14 5.38
N TYR A 172 0.16 -14.18 4.06
CA TYR A 172 0.66 -13.03 3.30
C TYR A 172 -0.34 -11.88 3.28
N PHE A 173 -1.65 -12.16 3.26
CA PHE A 173 -2.68 -11.13 3.42
C PHE A 173 -2.61 -10.45 4.78
N ALA A 174 -2.41 -11.21 5.87
CA ALA A 174 -2.30 -10.64 7.20
C ALA A 174 -1.07 -9.73 7.34
N GLU A 175 0.09 -10.16 6.83
CA GLU A 175 1.32 -9.37 6.84
C GLU A 175 1.22 -8.11 5.93
N ALA A 176 0.60 -8.25 4.77
CA ALA A 176 0.35 -7.12 3.86
C ALA A 176 -0.63 -6.10 4.46
N GLN A 177 -1.61 -6.54 5.26
CA GLN A 177 -2.54 -5.64 5.96
C GLN A 177 -1.79 -4.73 6.92
N GLN A 178 -0.88 -5.30 7.72
CA GLN A 178 -0.07 -4.53 8.67
C GLN A 178 0.85 -3.53 7.97
N GLN A 179 1.50 -3.94 6.89
CA GLN A 179 2.33 -3.03 6.07
C GLN A 179 1.52 -1.90 5.45
N TYR A 180 0.30 -2.21 5.00
CA TYR A 180 -0.59 -1.24 4.41
C TYR A 180 -1.04 -0.18 5.43
N LEU A 181 -1.29 -0.57 6.69
CA LEU A 181 -1.55 0.39 7.78
C LEU A 181 -0.34 1.26 8.10
N ALA A 182 0.84 0.65 8.23
CA ALA A 182 2.10 1.37 8.48
C ALA A 182 2.43 2.36 7.35
N TRP A 183 2.07 2.02 6.10
CA TRP A 183 2.21 2.94 4.98
C TRP A 183 1.38 4.22 5.13
N PHE A 184 0.16 4.14 5.65
CA PHE A 184 -0.63 5.35 5.95
C PHE A 184 0.00 6.19 7.07
N ASP A 185 0.63 5.55 8.07
CA ASP A 185 1.38 6.27 9.11
C ASP A 185 2.55 7.07 8.50
N GLU A 186 3.28 6.48 7.56
CA GLU A 186 4.39 7.16 6.88
C GLU A 186 3.91 8.33 6.01
N VAL A 187 2.77 8.18 5.33
CA VAL A 187 2.18 9.28 4.56
C VAL A 187 1.74 10.42 5.48
N GLU A 188 1.12 10.13 6.64
CA GLU A 188 0.76 11.15 7.64
C GLU A 188 2.00 11.88 8.18
N LYS A 189 3.07 11.14 8.49
CA LYS A 189 4.35 11.74 8.91
C LYS A 189 4.92 12.66 7.83
N TYR A 190 4.89 12.24 6.57
CA TYR A 190 5.34 13.06 5.44
C TYR A 190 4.51 14.33 5.30
N PHE A 191 3.17 14.22 5.39
CA PHE A 191 2.28 15.37 5.37
C PHE A 191 2.64 16.38 6.46
N HIS A 192 2.79 15.92 7.72
CA HIS A 192 3.16 16.80 8.82
C HIS A 192 4.54 17.44 8.64
N LYS A 193 5.53 16.67 8.19
CA LYS A 193 6.85 17.21 7.85
C LYS A 193 6.75 18.35 6.84
N ARG A 194 5.98 18.15 5.76
CA ARG A 194 5.80 19.16 4.72
C ARG A 194 5.10 20.41 5.25
N VAL A 195 4.08 20.24 6.10
CA VAL A 195 3.42 21.37 6.78
C VAL A 195 4.41 22.17 7.64
N GLU A 196 5.28 21.52 8.41
CA GLU A 196 6.28 22.22 9.23
C GLU A 196 7.31 22.97 8.38
N GLU A 197 7.78 22.38 7.27
CA GLU A 197 8.65 23.08 6.31
C GLU A 197 7.97 24.35 5.76
N ILE A 198 6.68 24.29 5.46
CA ILE A 198 5.91 25.43 4.96
C ILE A 198 5.78 26.52 6.03
N LYS A 199 5.51 26.15 7.28
CA LYS A 199 5.45 27.12 8.39
C LYS A 199 6.75 27.89 8.57
N GLN A 200 7.90 27.30 8.25
CA GLN A 200 9.20 27.98 8.32
C GLN A 200 9.41 28.99 7.18
N THR A 201 8.62 28.88 6.10
CA THR A 201 8.70 29.76 4.92
C THR A 201 7.65 30.86 4.90
N LEU A 202 6.68 30.83 5.82
CA LEU A 202 5.58 31.79 5.99
C LEU A 202 5.80 32.68 7.21
#